data_AF-A0A3N5HKY6-F1
#
_entry.id   AF-A0A3N5HKY6-F1
#
_cell.length_a   1.000
_cell.length_b   1.000
_cell.length_c   1.000
_cell.angle_alpha   90.00
_cell.angle_beta   90.00
_cell.angle_gamma   90.00
#
_symmetry.space_group_name_H-M   'P 1'
#
loop_
_entity.id
_entity.type
_entity.pdbx_description
1 polymer ?
#
loop_
_entity_poly.entity_id
_entity_poly.type
_entity_poly.pdbx_seq_one_letter_code
_entity_poly.pdbx_strand_id
1 'polypeptide(L)' 'PAFEAALKASGVRYEMHMYPGTQHGFHKHSTPRYHEASAKLAWERTIAFFKKQLA' A
#
# COMPACT_ATOMS: atom_id res chain seq x y z
N PRO A 1 7.52 -4.01 -12.10
CA PRO A 1 7.69 -4.16 -13.57
C PRO A 1 7.35 -5.55 -14.12
N ALA A 2 7.80 -6.67 -13.55
CA ALA A 2 7.30 -8.01 -13.96
C ALA A 2 5.98 -8.38 -13.25
N PHE A 3 5.89 -8.09 -11.96
CA PHE A 3 4.71 -8.40 -11.14
C PHE A 3 3.44 -7.68 -11.62
N GLU A 4 3.53 -6.38 -11.88
CA GLU A 4 2.38 -5.60 -12.36
C GLU A 4 1.89 -6.07 -13.74
N ALA A 5 2.83 -6.45 -14.63
CA ALA A 5 2.48 -7.00 -15.93
C ALA A 5 1.71 -8.33 -15.80
N ALA A 6 2.12 -9.21 -14.87
CA ALA A 6 1.40 -10.46 -14.60
C ALA A 6 0.00 -10.22 -14.00
N LEU A 7 -0.16 -9.23 -13.12
CA LEU A 7 -1.48 -8.84 -12.60
C LEU A 7 -2.39 -8.31 -13.71
N LYS A 8 -1.87 -7.44 -14.59
CA LYS A 8 -2.60 -6.93 -15.75
C LYS A 8 -3.00 -8.05 -16.71
N ALA A 9 -2.07 -8.95 -17.04
CA ALA A 9 -2.32 -10.08 -17.95
C ALA A 9 -3.36 -11.08 -17.41
N SER A 10 -3.42 -11.25 -16.09
CA SER A 10 -4.41 -12.13 -15.44
C SER A 10 -5.79 -11.47 -15.25
N GLY A 11 -5.94 -10.17 -15.56
CA GLY A 11 -7.20 -9.45 -15.45
C GLY A 11 -7.71 -9.30 -14.01
N VAL A 12 -6.84 -9.47 -13.01
CA VAL A 12 -7.23 -9.31 -11.60
C VAL A 12 -7.44 -7.84 -11.26
N ARG A 13 -8.39 -7.57 -10.37
CA ARG A 13 -8.60 -6.23 -9.81
C ARG A 13 -7.52 -5.98 -8.75
N TYR A 14 -6.66 -4.99 -8.98
CA TYR A 14 -5.61 -4.61 -8.05
C TYR A 14 -5.39 -3.09 -8.02
N GLU A 15 -4.78 -2.62 -6.93
CA GLU A 15 -4.24 -1.27 -6.80
C GLU A 15 -2.80 -1.39 -6.27
N MET A 16 -1.91 -0.53 -6.76
CA MET A 16 -0.51 -0.44 -6.30
C MET A 16 -0.18 1.02 -6.00
N HIS A 17 0.41 1.27 -4.83
CA HIS A 17 0.88 2.60 -4.45
C HIS A 17 2.36 2.53 -4.07
N MET A 18 3.16 3.39 -4.68
CA MET A 18 4.53 3.66 -4.25
C MET A 18 4.54 4.95 -3.42
N TYR A 19 5.21 4.95 -2.28
CA TYR A 19 5.29 6.10 -1.38
C TYR A 19 6.67 6.74 -1.50
N PRO A 20 6.80 7.91 -2.16
CA PRO A 20 8.10 8.56 -2.36
C PRO A 20 8.78 8.90 -1.03
N GLY A 21 10.11 8.80 -0.98
CA GLY A 21 10.90 9.13 0.21
C GLY A 21 10.79 8.12 1.36
N THR A 22 10.08 7.01 1.18
CA THR A 22 9.95 5.97 2.21
C THR A 22 10.94 4.82 2.02
N GLN A 23 11.22 4.12 3.11
CA GLN A 23 12.00 2.87 3.13
C GLN A 23 11.10 1.70 3.51
N HIS A 24 11.61 0.47 3.34
CA HIS A 24 10.92 -0.71 3.86
C HIS A 24 10.64 -0.57 5.37
N GLY A 25 9.40 -0.87 5.76
CA GLY A 25 8.95 -0.71 7.14
C GLY A 25 8.54 0.70 7.54
N PHE A 26 8.20 1.58 6.59
CA PHE A 26 7.76 2.96 6.88
C PHE A 26 6.53 3.08 7.79
N HIS A 27 5.75 2.01 7.95
CA HIS A 27 4.60 1.96 8.86
C HIS A 27 4.97 1.53 10.29
N LYS A 28 6.23 1.14 10.55
CA LYS A 28 6.68 0.67 11.87
C LYS A 28 7.10 1.84 12.75
N HIS A 29 6.15 2.36 13.53
CA HIS A 29 6.30 3.53 14.41
C HIS A 29 7.43 3.44 15.45
N SER A 30 7.85 2.23 15.83
CA SER A 30 8.94 2.01 16.80
C SER A 30 10.35 2.07 16.19
N THR A 31 10.49 2.52 14.94
CA THR A 31 11.80 2.56 14.26
C THR A 31 12.07 3.91 13.59
N PRO A 32 13.34 4.28 13.38
CA PRO A 32 13.71 5.53 12.70
C PRO A 32 13.23 5.66 11.25
N ARG A 33 12.73 4.56 10.65
CA ARG A 33 12.20 4.54 9.28
C ARG A 33 10.73 4.94 9.21
N TYR A 34 10.06 5.13 10.35
CA TYR A 34 8.67 5.53 10.39
C TYR A 34 8.46 6.82 9.59
N HIS A 35 7.49 6.80 8.68
CA HIS A 35 7.10 7.95 7.89
C HIS A 35 5.60 8.19 8.05
N GLU A 36 5.26 9.05 9.01
CA GLU A 36 3.89 9.25 9.49
C GLU A 36 2.87 9.54 8.38
N ALA A 37 3.17 10.48 7.49
CA ALA A 37 2.26 10.85 6.41
C ALA A 37 1.95 9.67 5.48
N SER A 38 2.96 8.86 5.16
CA SER A 38 2.78 7.68 4.29
C SER A 38 2.10 6.53 5.04
N ALA A 39 2.42 6.34 6.32
CA ALA A 39 1.78 5.33 7.16
C ALA A 39 0.27 5.60 7.28
N LYS A 40 -0.12 6.84 7.60
CA LYS A 40 -1.52 7.25 7.70
C LYS A 40 -2.26 7.06 6.37
N LEU A 41 -1.69 7.53 5.26
CA LEU A 41 -2.30 7.38 3.94
C LEU A 41 -2.45 5.90 3.52
N ALA A 42 -1.43 5.07 3.79
CA ALA A 42 -1.51 3.64 3.53
C ALA A 42 -2.63 2.99 4.35
N TRP A 43 -2.74 3.34 5.64
CA TRP A 43 -3.77 2.81 6.53
C TRP A 43 -5.18 3.20 6.09
N GLU A 44 -5.40 4.46 5.73
CA GLU A 44 -6.69 4.94 5.22
C GLU A 44 -7.14 4.16 3.98
N ARG A 45 -6.23 3.93 3.03
CA ARG A 45 -6.49 3.11 1.84
C ARG A 45 -6.81 1.66 2.18
N THR A 46 -6.08 1.06 3.12
CA THR A 46 -6.33 -0.32 3.58
C THR A 46 -7.72 -0.46 4.20
N ILE A 47 -8.11 0.46 5.09
CA ILE A 47 -9.45 0.45 5.69
C ILE A 47 -10.53 0.69 4.63
N ALA A 48 -10.31 1.61 3.68
CA ALA A 48 -11.24 1.83 2.58
C ALA A 48 -11.42 0.58 1.70
N PHE A 49 -10.32 -0.13 1.41
CA PHE A 49 -10.37 -1.40 0.70
C PHE A 49 -11.19 -2.45 1.45
N PHE A 50 -10.97 -2.61 2.76
CA PHE A 50 -11.76 -3.54 3.57
C PHE A 50 -13.24 -3.18 3.60
N LYS A 51 -13.59 -1.90 3.80
CA LYS A 51 -14.98 -1.44 3.73
C LYS A 51 -15.64 -1.75 2.38
N LYS A 52 -14.89 -1.68 1.28
CA LYS A 52 -15.42 -1.97 -0.06
C LYS A 52 -15.66 -3.46 -0.32
N GLN A 53 -14.93 -4.36 0.35
CA GLN A 53 -14.92 -5.79 0.02
C GLN A 53 -15.50 -6.70 1.11
N LEU A 54 -15.59 -6.24 2.35
CA LEU A 54 -16.00 -7.05 3.51
C LEU A 54 -17.28 -6.54 4.20
N ALA A 55 -17.79 -5.35 3.84
CA ALA A 55 -19.00 -4.77 4.42
C ALA A 55 -20.23 -5.07 3.56
#